data_AF-A0A960DR97-F1
#
_entry.id   AF-A0A960DR97-F1
#
_cell.length_a   1.000
_cell.length_b   1.000
_cell.length_c   1.000
_cell.angle_alpha   90.00
_cell.angle_beta   90.00
_cell.angle_gamma   90.00
#
_symmetry.space_group_name_H-M   'P 1'
#
loop_
_entity.id
_entity.type
_entity.pdbx_description
1 polymer ?
#
loop_
_entity_poly.entity_id
_entity_poly.type
_entity_poly.pdbx_seq_one_letter_code
_entity_poly.pdbx_strand_id
1 'polypeptide(L)'
;MRRAAALLVVGVALLASGGPAAADPPRPTNYRSEVTGAEPPLPPEVDVRVVGGDAFLELTVARGTVVVVPDYGQEPTADAAPYLRFEADGTVRRNERSQARAVNDDRYGRTDEVPDPDAPPRWTVVAHDGRYTWHDHRIHW
;
A
#
# COMPACT_ATOMS: atom_id res chain seq x y z
N MET A 1 38.41 -22.49 -13.58
CA MET A 1 38.70 -21.08 -13.20
C MET A 1 38.06 -20.06 -14.13
N ARG A 2 38.29 -20.09 -15.46
CA ARG A 2 37.73 -19.10 -16.42
C ARG A 2 36.19 -19.01 -16.46
N ARG A 3 35.48 -20.15 -16.34
CA ARG A 3 33.99 -20.18 -16.31
C ARG A 3 33.39 -19.61 -15.03
N ALA A 4 34.05 -19.85 -13.89
CA ALA A 4 33.64 -19.31 -12.59
C ALA A 4 33.82 -17.79 -12.53
N ALA A 5 34.92 -17.27 -13.09
CA ALA A 5 35.14 -15.84 -13.22
C ALA A 5 34.11 -15.16 -14.13
N ALA A 6 33.75 -15.79 -15.26
CA ALA A 6 32.73 -15.26 -16.17
C ALA A 6 31.33 -15.21 -15.52
N LEU A 7 30.94 -16.25 -14.77
CA LEU A 7 29.67 -16.29 -14.04
C LEU A 7 29.62 -15.23 -12.92
N LEU A 8 30.74 -14.99 -12.24
CA LEU A 8 30.84 -13.96 -11.21
C LEU A 8 30.69 -12.54 -11.80
N VAL A 9 31.30 -12.28 -12.95
CA VAL A 9 31.20 -10.98 -13.64
C VAL A 9 29.78 -10.71 -14.13
N VAL A 10 29.09 -11.70 -14.67
CA VAL A 10 27.67 -11.58 -15.08
C VAL A 10 26.77 -11.34 -13.86
N GLY A 11 27.01 -12.05 -12.75
CA GLY A 11 26.26 -11.85 -11.50
C GLY A 11 26.43 -10.44 -10.92
N VAL A 12 27.65 -9.90 -10.92
CA VAL A 12 27.92 -8.52 -10.45
C VAL A 12 27.29 -7.48 -11.38
N ALA A 13 27.31 -7.69 -12.69
CA ALA A 13 26.68 -6.79 -13.65
C ALA A 13 25.15 -6.73 -13.51
N LEU A 14 24.50 -7.86 -13.17
CA LEU A 14 23.05 -7.92 -12.91
C LEU A 14 22.63 -7.27 -11.58
N LEU A 15 23.53 -7.22 -10.59
CA LEU A 15 23.28 -6.52 -9.32
C LEU A 15 23.44 -4.99 -9.45
N ALA A 16 24.22 -4.54 -10.43
CA ALA A 16 24.47 -3.11 -10.67
C ALA A 16 23.37 -2.40 -11.48
N SER A 17 22.38 -3.14 -12.02
CA SER A 17 21.30 -2.58 -12.85
C SER A 17 20.06 -2.12 -12.06
N GLY A 18 20.09 -2.15 -10.73
CA GLY A 18 19.03 -1.56 -9.91
C GLY A 18 19.11 -0.03 -9.96
N GLY A 19 18.34 0.61 -10.83
CA GLY A 19 18.16 2.07 -10.80
C GLY A 19 17.47 2.52 -9.51
N PRO A 20 17.61 3.79 -9.10
CA PRO A 20 16.88 4.30 -7.94
C PRO A 20 15.38 4.13 -8.17
N ALA A 21 14.68 3.56 -7.18
CA ALA A 21 13.21 3.58 -7.19
C ALA A 21 12.78 5.05 -7.05
N ALA A 22 12.12 5.57 -8.08
CA ALA A 22 11.51 6.90 -8.04
C ALA A 22 10.24 6.84 -7.17
N ALA A 23 10.43 6.86 -5.85
CA ALA A 23 9.33 7.05 -4.90
C ALA A 23 8.96 8.54 -4.83
N ASP A 24 7.70 8.85 -4.53
CA ASP A 24 7.25 10.20 -4.15
C ASP A 24 7.34 10.32 -2.61
N PRO A 25 8.42 10.86 -2.03
CA PRO A 25 8.59 10.91 -0.59
C PRO A 25 7.75 12.03 0.05
N PRO A 26 7.54 11.98 1.37
CA PRO A 26 6.95 13.13 2.06
C PRO A 26 7.86 14.34 1.95
N ARG A 27 7.27 15.53 1.74
CA ARG A 27 8.02 16.80 1.74
C ARG A 27 8.06 17.40 3.14
N PRO A 28 9.05 18.25 3.48
CA PRO A 28 9.04 18.99 4.73
C PRO A 28 7.78 19.83 4.90
N THR A 29 7.18 19.80 6.09
CA THR A 29 5.97 20.56 6.44
C THR A 29 6.17 21.29 7.78
N ASN A 30 5.27 22.21 8.10
CA ASN A 30 5.18 22.91 9.39
C ASN A 30 3.97 22.46 10.22
N TYR A 31 3.32 21.36 9.84
CA TYR A 31 2.18 20.77 10.53
C TYR A 31 2.39 19.28 10.77
N ARG A 32 1.68 18.75 11.75
CA ARG A 32 1.59 17.32 12.06
C ARG A 32 0.12 16.93 12.09
N SER A 33 -0.24 15.89 11.35
CA SER A 33 -1.56 15.27 11.44
C SER A 33 -1.47 14.01 12.29
N GLU A 34 -2.50 13.76 13.08
CA GLU A 34 -2.59 12.64 14.02
C GLU A 34 -3.97 12.01 13.93
N VAL A 35 -4.03 10.68 14.00
CA VAL A 35 -5.30 9.98 14.20
C VAL A 35 -5.60 10.02 15.70
N THR A 36 -6.67 10.71 16.07
CA THR A 36 -7.07 10.88 17.48
C THR A 36 -8.09 9.84 17.95
N GLY A 37 -8.67 9.07 17.02
CA GLY A 37 -9.62 8.01 17.30
C GLY A 37 -10.29 7.49 16.03
N ALA A 38 -11.09 6.43 16.18
CA ALA A 38 -11.95 5.89 15.15
C ALA A 38 -13.32 5.57 15.74
N GLU A 39 -14.36 5.62 14.90
CA GLU A 39 -15.71 5.21 15.28
C GLU A 39 -16.23 4.15 14.29
N PRO A 40 -16.53 2.92 14.77
CA PRO A 40 -16.27 2.41 16.11
C PRO A 40 -14.76 2.34 16.44
N PRO A 41 -14.37 2.23 17.72
CA PRO A 41 -12.96 2.09 18.10
C PRO A 41 -12.31 0.91 17.39
N LEU A 42 -11.05 1.09 16.97
CA LEU A 42 -10.29 0.03 16.35
C LEU A 42 -10.00 -1.10 17.35
N PRO A 43 -9.95 -2.37 16.89
CA PRO A 43 -9.43 -3.46 17.69
C PRO A 43 -7.98 -3.19 18.13
N PRO A 44 -7.53 -3.71 19.28
CA PRO A 44 -6.18 -3.47 19.78
C PRO A 44 -5.07 -4.02 18.87
N GLU A 45 -5.39 -4.94 17.96
CA GLU A 45 -4.48 -5.50 16.97
C GLU A 45 -4.24 -4.58 15.75
N VAL A 46 -4.97 -3.46 15.67
CA VAL A 46 -4.98 -2.56 14.50
C VAL A 46 -4.58 -1.15 14.92
N ASP A 47 -3.51 -0.63 14.32
CA ASP A 47 -3.05 0.74 14.50
C ASP A 47 -3.05 1.49 13.17
N VAL A 48 -3.49 2.75 13.18
CA VAL A 48 -3.48 3.61 12.00
C VAL A 48 -2.88 4.96 12.36
N ARG A 49 -2.00 5.47 11.51
CA ARG A 49 -1.33 6.74 11.73
C ARG A 49 -1.05 7.47 10.43
N VAL A 50 -0.88 8.78 10.53
CA VAL A 50 -0.43 9.61 9.42
C VAL A 50 1.11 9.72 9.44
N VAL A 51 1.74 9.61 8.27
CA VAL A 51 3.19 9.70 8.10
C VAL A 51 3.51 10.90 7.20
N GLY A 52 4.51 11.70 7.59
CA GLY A 52 5.01 12.78 6.75
C GLY A 52 4.06 13.98 6.63
N GLY A 53 3.52 14.45 7.76
CA GLY A 53 2.52 15.52 7.79
C GLY A 53 1.14 14.96 7.46
N ASP A 54 0.82 14.90 6.18
CA ASP A 54 -0.41 14.37 5.59
C ASP A 54 -0.12 13.50 4.34
N ALA A 55 1.14 13.09 4.15
CA ALA A 55 1.55 12.44 2.92
C ALA A 55 1.07 11.00 2.78
N PHE A 56 1.01 10.26 3.88
CA PHE A 56 0.62 8.86 3.85
C PHE A 56 -0.25 8.48 5.03
N LEU A 57 -1.13 7.52 4.78
CA LEU A 57 -1.72 6.71 5.82
C LEU A 57 -0.89 5.42 5.95
N GLU A 58 -0.62 5.01 7.18
CA GLU A 58 -0.05 3.71 7.47
C GLU A 58 -1.01 2.93 8.35
N LEU A 59 -1.25 1.68 7.96
CA LEU A 59 -2.00 0.71 8.73
C LEU A 59 -1.05 -0.43 9.14
N THR A 60 -1.07 -0.76 10.43
CA THR A 60 -0.37 -1.91 11.00
C THR A 60 -1.39 -2.86 11.61
N VAL A 61 -1.27 -4.15 11.28
CA VAL A 61 -2.15 -5.22 11.75
C VAL A 61 -1.30 -6.33 12.37
N ALA A 62 -1.58 -6.69 13.60
CA ALA A 62 -0.87 -7.77 14.29
C ALA A 62 -1.16 -9.14 13.63
N ARG A 63 -0.17 -10.03 13.67
CA ARG A 63 -0.32 -11.43 13.21
C ARG A 63 -1.47 -12.12 13.97
N GLY A 64 -2.20 -12.97 13.27
CA GLY A 64 -3.41 -13.63 13.77
C GLY A 64 -4.72 -12.89 13.43
N THR A 65 -4.63 -11.66 12.92
CA THR A 65 -5.79 -10.82 12.59
C THR A 65 -5.93 -10.64 11.09
N VAL A 66 -7.16 -10.77 10.57
CA VAL A 66 -7.50 -10.47 9.17
C VAL A 66 -8.22 -9.13 9.12
N VAL A 67 -7.72 -8.21 8.29
CA VAL A 67 -8.32 -6.89 8.08
C VAL A 67 -8.42 -6.61 6.59
N VAL A 68 -9.52 -6.00 6.17
CA VAL A 68 -9.69 -5.49 4.81
C VAL A 68 -9.83 -3.98 4.84
N VAL A 69 -9.24 -3.30 3.86
CA VAL A 69 -9.51 -1.88 3.60
C VAL A 69 -10.45 -1.82 2.39
N PRO A 70 -11.67 -1.28 2.53
CA PRO A 70 -12.62 -1.19 1.43
C PRO A 70 -12.07 -0.42 0.22
N ASP A 71 -12.58 -0.75 -0.96
CA ASP A 71 -12.38 0.10 -2.14
C ASP A 71 -13.24 1.37 -2.06
N TYR A 72 -12.92 2.36 -2.88
CA TYR A 72 -13.73 3.57 -3.03
C TYR A 72 -14.91 3.34 -3.97
N GLY A 73 -15.98 4.11 -3.78
CA GLY A 73 -17.12 4.16 -4.70
C GLY A 73 -18.00 2.91 -4.75
N GLN A 74 -17.65 1.83 -4.03
CA GLN A 74 -18.46 0.61 -3.97
C GLN A 74 -19.38 0.59 -2.75
N GLU A 75 -20.59 0.07 -2.93
CA GLU A 75 -21.41 -0.33 -1.79
C GLU A 75 -20.72 -1.50 -1.06
N PRO A 76 -20.61 -1.47 0.27
CA PRO A 76 -19.98 -2.54 1.04
C PRO A 76 -20.90 -3.77 1.09
N THR A 77 -20.89 -4.52 0.01
CA THR A 77 -21.57 -5.82 -0.12
C THR A 77 -20.61 -6.96 0.20
N ALA A 78 -21.12 -8.17 0.42
CA ALA A 78 -20.29 -9.35 0.70
C ALA A 78 -19.36 -9.72 -0.46
N ASP A 79 -19.70 -9.31 -1.69
CA ASP A 79 -18.96 -9.66 -2.91
C ASP A 79 -18.01 -8.54 -3.37
N ALA A 80 -18.09 -7.34 -2.77
CA ALA A 80 -17.24 -6.21 -3.12
C ALA A 80 -15.76 -6.53 -2.85
N ALA A 81 -14.91 -6.34 -3.85
CA ALA A 81 -13.48 -6.63 -3.72
C ALA A 81 -12.78 -5.46 -3.01
N PRO A 82 -12.08 -5.69 -1.89
CA PRO A 82 -11.43 -4.60 -1.15
C PRO A 82 -10.19 -4.07 -1.87
N TYR A 83 -9.75 -2.88 -1.47
CA TYR A 83 -8.47 -2.31 -1.87
C TYR A 83 -7.29 -3.10 -1.29
N LEU A 84 -7.27 -3.31 0.03
CA LEU A 84 -6.21 -4.03 0.73
C LEU A 84 -6.77 -5.22 1.51
N ARG A 85 -5.96 -6.28 1.62
CA ARG A 85 -6.18 -7.41 2.52
C ARG A 85 -4.92 -7.63 3.35
N PHE A 86 -5.06 -7.53 4.67
CA PHE A 86 -4.07 -7.94 5.65
C PHE A 86 -4.46 -9.34 6.12
N GLU A 87 -3.61 -10.31 5.84
CA GLU A 87 -3.83 -11.71 6.15
C GLU A 87 -3.30 -12.03 7.55
N ALA A 88 -3.82 -13.09 8.17
CA ALA A 88 -3.41 -13.49 9.52
C ALA A 88 -1.91 -13.82 9.64
N ASP A 89 -1.25 -14.20 8.54
CA ASP A 89 0.20 -14.45 8.49
C ASP A 89 1.03 -13.18 8.26
N GLY A 90 0.44 -11.99 8.30
CA GLY A 90 1.11 -10.72 8.06
C GLY A 90 1.32 -10.38 6.58
N THR A 91 0.92 -11.24 5.64
CA THR A 91 0.95 -10.88 4.22
C THR A 91 -0.05 -9.77 3.94
N VAL A 92 0.38 -8.71 3.24
CA VAL A 92 -0.50 -7.66 2.77
C VAL A 92 -0.65 -7.76 1.26
N ARG A 93 -1.88 -7.79 0.77
CA ARG A 93 -2.23 -7.85 -0.64
C ARG A 93 -2.99 -6.60 -1.06
N ARG A 94 -2.62 -6.03 -2.20
CA ARG A 94 -3.29 -4.90 -2.84
C ARG A 94 -4.04 -5.37 -4.08
N ASN A 95 -5.29 -4.94 -4.23
CA ASN A 95 -6.07 -5.18 -5.44
C ASN A 95 -5.65 -4.17 -6.50
N GLU A 96 -4.94 -4.64 -7.51
CA GLU A 96 -4.47 -3.84 -8.63
C GLU A 96 -5.58 -3.39 -9.60
N ARG A 97 -6.84 -3.76 -9.35
CA ARG A 97 -8.01 -3.30 -10.11
C ARG A 97 -8.93 -2.39 -9.31
N SER A 98 -8.57 -2.09 -8.07
CA SER A 98 -9.39 -1.22 -7.21
C SER A 98 -9.30 0.24 -7.62
N GLN A 99 -10.39 0.98 -7.41
CA GLN A 99 -10.41 2.43 -7.58
C GLN A 99 -9.41 3.11 -6.67
N ALA A 100 -9.35 2.66 -5.41
CA ALA A 100 -8.40 3.13 -4.43
C ALA A 100 -6.96 2.97 -4.91
N ARG A 101 -6.57 1.85 -5.54
CA ARG A 101 -5.22 1.72 -6.13
C ARG A 101 -4.97 2.81 -7.17
N ALA A 102 -5.88 2.97 -8.13
CA ALA A 102 -5.72 3.91 -9.23
C ALA A 102 -5.56 5.37 -8.76
N VAL A 103 -6.35 5.80 -7.78
CA VAL A 103 -6.29 7.19 -7.28
C VAL A 103 -5.20 7.40 -6.23
N ASN A 104 -4.80 6.36 -5.48
CA ASN A 104 -3.80 6.48 -4.42
C ASN A 104 -2.35 6.30 -4.90
N ASP A 105 -2.13 5.96 -6.16
CA ASP A 105 -0.77 5.95 -6.74
C ASP A 105 -0.22 7.38 -6.93
N ASP A 106 -1.08 8.41 -6.93
CA ASP A 106 -0.71 9.84 -6.89
C ASP A 106 -1.32 10.50 -5.65
N ARG A 107 -0.52 11.31 -4.95
CA ARG A 107 -0.96 12.01 -3.73
C ARG A 107 -2.25 12.83 -3.93
N TYR A 108 -2.47 13.41 -5.11
CA TYR A 108 -3.60 14.27 -5.41
C TYR A 108 -4.71 13.55 -6.21
N GLY A 109 -4.69 12.23 -6.28
CA GLY A 109 -5.73 11.49 -7.00
C GLY A 109 -5.65 11.60 -8.52
N ARG A 110 -4.54 12.07 -9.08
CA ARG A 110 -4.42 12.27 -10.54
C ARG A 110 -4.24 10.94 -11.24
N THR A 111 -5.27 10.49 -11.92
CA THR A 111 -5.23 9.29 -12.74
C THR A 111 -6.18 9.40 -13.92
N ASP A 112 -5.75 8.89 -15.08
CA ASP A 112 -6.61 8.67 -16.25
C ASP A 112 -7.15 7.22 -16.27
N GLU A 113 -6.73 6.37 -15.32
CA GLU A 113 -7.22 5.00 -15.18
C GLU A 113 -8.66 5.03 -14.65
N VAL A 114 -9.57 4.40 -15.40
CA VAL A 114 -10.95 4.17 -14.99
C VAL A 114 -11.10 2.69 -14.67
N PRO A 115 -10.98 2.29 -13.38
CA PRO A 115 -11.13 0.89 -13.00
C PRO A 115 -12.56 0.40 -13.22
N ASP A 116 -12.67 -0.87 -13.63
CA ASP A 116 -13.93 -1.58 -13.75
C ASP A 116 -14.31 -2.13 -12.34
N PRO A 117 -15.40 -1.62 -11.72
CA PRO A 117 -15.79 -2.02 -10.37
C PRO A 117 -16.22 -3.49 -10.28
N ASP A 118 -16.62 -4.10 -11.40
CA ASP A 118 -17.10 -5.49 -11.45
C ASP A 118 -15.99 -6.47 -11.85
N ALA A 119 -14.80 -5.98 -12.20
CA ALA A 119 -13.70 -6.84 -12.58
C ALA A 119 -13.20 -7.67 -11.40
N PRO A 120 -12.95 -8.99 -11.58
CA PRO A 120 -12.35 -9.81 -10.53
C PRO A 120 -11.03 -9.21 -10.04
N PRO A 121 -10.75 -9.23 -8.72
CA PRO A 121 -9.56 -8.58 -8.17
C PRO A 121 -8.27 -9.22 -8.70
N ARG A 122 -7.25 -8.38 -8.89
CA ARG A 122 -5.90 -8.82 -9.22
C ARG A 122 -4.97 -8.53 -8.05
N TRP A 123 -4.60 -9.55 -7.29
CA TRP A 123 -3.80 -9.37 -6.08
C TRP A 123 -2.31 -9.29 -6.35
N THR A 124 -1.66 -8.29 -5.77
CA THR A 124 -0.20 -8.20 -5.64
C THR A 124 0.18 -8.19 -4.16
N VAL A 125 1.21 -8.96 -3.78
CA VAL A 125 1.76 -8.90 -2.42
C VAL A 125 2.63 -7.66 -2.30
N VAL A 126 2.34 -6.83 -1.30
CA VAL A 126 3.01 -5.53 -1.08
C VAL A 126 3.76 -5.45 0.26
N ALA A 127 3.45 -6.35 1.20
CA ALA A 127 4.20 -6.49 2.46
C ALA A 127 4.04 -7.90 3.06
N HIS A 128 4.87 -8.23 4.05
CA HIS A 128 4.89 -9.55 4.72
C HIS A 128 4.87 -9.46 6.26
N ASP A 129 4.80 -8.25 6.82
CA ASP A 129 4.92 -7.95 8.24
C ASP A 129 3.66 -7.27 8.81
N GLY A 130 2.55 -7.27 8.07
CA GLY A 130 1.28 -6.70 8.49
C GLY A 130 1.25 -5.17 8.47
N ARG A 131 2.23 -4.53 7.83
CA ARG A 131 2.35 -3.06 7.75
C ARG A 131 2.36 -2.59 6.31
N TYR A 132 1.53 -1.59 6.01
CA TYR A 132 1.52 -0.98 4.69
C TYR A 132 1.23 0.51 4.75
N THR A 133 1.94 1.27 3.91
CA THR A 133 1.88 2.72 3.81
C THR A 133 1.52 3.11 2.38
N TRP A 134 0.54 4.00 2.22
CA TRP A 134 0.11 4.48 0.90
C TRP A 134 -0.33 5.94 0.99
N HIS A 135 -0.34 6.65 -0.14
CA HIS A 135 -1.07 7.92 -0.19
C HIS A 135 -2.55 7.61 -0.09
N ASP A 136 -3.28 8.20 0.85
CA ASP A 136 -4.73 8.23 0.72
C ASP A 136 -5.09 9.62 0.17
N HIS A 137 -5.61 9.69 -1.05
CA HIS A 137 -5.85 10.99 -1.70
C HIS A 137 -6.86 11.88 -0.96
N ARG A 138 -7.50 11.37 0.10
CA ARG A 138 -8.46 12.12 0.94
C ARG A 138 -7.79 12.77 2.15
N ILE A 139 -6.56 12.39 2.50
CA ILE A 139 -5.86 12.94 3.67
C ILE A 139 -5.04 14.18 3.27
N HIS A 140 -5.65 15.35 3.42
CA HIS A 140 -4.98 16.64 3.18
C HIS A 140 -5.18 17.55 4.40
N TRP A 141 -4.13 18.30 4.76
CA TRP A 141 -4.21 19.38 5.75
C TRP A 141 -4.74 20.68 5.14
#